data_AF-A0A9D0M5N5-F1
#
_entry.id   AF-A0A9D0M5N5-F1
#
_cell.length_a   1.000
_cell.length_b   1.000
_cell.length_c   1.000
_cell.angle_alpha   90.00
_cell.angle_beta   90.00
_cell.angle_gamma   90.00
#
_symmetry.space_group_name_H-M   'P 1'
#
loop_
_entity.id
_entity.type
_entity.pdbx_description
1 polymer ?
#
loop_
_entity_poly.entity_id
_entity_poly.type
_entity_poly.pdbx_seq_one_letter_code
_entity_poly.pdbx_strand_id
1 'polypeptide(L)'
;MRYTKCKGCFLILTFLAAVLFSSCLSRVEKQDNELKSGSEKFSLVSEISSDQKSPFYIDFSEYPSERDSLPIGVFDSGTGGLTVLNAIIRLDSFDNRTHEQGSDGIPDFVSEKFIYLGDKANMPYGRYPSEGKTDFLRELIIKDVRFLLADKYSISPEEKSPTGEKQPVKAVVIACNTATAYGFELVERILKEWGLDMKAIGIIDAGAREAVELYDAGTKNAVAVFATEGTCRSMGYPRSLKKYFSEKGIKGVDILQQPCFGLAGAVDGDPAYIVADAAGVRGSGLYQGPGLGHPAYAIDLSLWEEYHFDTGDGLLLEKDEEGDIITVELNSVENYIKYYVTSLAAKALERGETGKIRSVVLGCTHYPLFEQEFR
;
A
#
# COMPACT_ATOMS: atom_id res chain seq x y z
N MET A 1 37.07 36.60 30.96
CA MET A 1 35.62 36.92 30.80
C MET A 1 34.82 35.65 31.01
N ARG A 2 33.87 35.67 31.96
CA ARG A 2 32.95 34.56 32.26
C ARG A 2 31.87 34.50 31.19
N TYR A 3 31.69 33.36 30.51
CA TYR A 3 30.50 33.09 29.70
C TYR A 3 29.41 32.46 30.56
N THR A 4 28.33 33.20 30.75
CA THR A 4 27.07 32.77 31.37
C THR A 4 26.32 31.83 30.41
N LYS A 5 26.01 30.61 30.87
CA LYS A 5 25.14 29.64 30.17
C LYS A 5 23.72 30.19 30.06
N CYS A 6 23.23 30.35 28.83
CA CYS A 6 21.86 30.70 28.52
C CYS A 6 20.94 29.49 28.80
N LYS A 7 20.07 29.60 29.82
CA LYS A 7 19.10 28.57 30.21
C LYS A 7 17.84 28.50 29.32
N GLY A 8 17.81 29.22 28.18
CA GLY A 8 16.63 29.33 27.32
C GLY A 8 16.43 28.19 26.31
N CYS A 9 17.50 27.51 25.84
CA CYS A 9 17.37 26.50 24.78
C CYS A 9 16.84 25.13 25.25
N PHE A 10 16.99 24.78 26.53
CA PHE A 10 16.64 23.44 27.01
C PHE A 10 15.13 23.28 27.26
N LEU A 11 14.43 24.38 27.54
CA LEU A 11 12.96 24.37 27.73
C LEU A 11 12.20 24.28 26.39
N ILE A 12 12.74 24.86 25.32
CA ILE A 12 12.08 24.87 23.99
C ILE A 12 12.18 23.49 23.33
N LEU A 13 13.32 22.80 23.45
CA LEU A 13 13.47 21.44 22.92
C LEU A 13 12.62 20.40 23.66
N THR A 14 12.46 20.54 24.98
CA THR A 14 11.59 19.65 25.77
C THR A 14 10.11 19.91 25.51
N PHE A 15 9.71 21.16 25.23
CA PHE A 15 8.34 21.49 24.84
C PHE A 15 8.00 20.97 23.42
N LEU A 16 8.90 21.09 22.44
CA LEU A 16 8.67 20.53 21.09
C LEU A 16 8.61 18.99 21.10
N ALA A 17 9.48 18.32 21.87
CA ALA A 17 9.43 16.87 22.00
C ALA A 17 8.14 16.39 22.70
N ALA A 18 7.67 17.10 23.72
CA ALA A 18 6.41 16.79 24.42
C ALA A 18 5.17 17.04 23.53
N VAL A 19 5.17 18.09 22.72
CA VAL A 19 4.09 18.38 21.75
C VAL A 19 4.07 17.35 20.61
N LEU A 20 5.24 16.92 20.12
CA LEU A 20 5.34 15.85 19.11
C LEU A 20 4.90 14.49 19.67
N PHE A 21 5.33 14.12 20.88
CA PHE A 21 4.88 12.88 21.54
C PHE A 21 3.37 12.91 21.87
N SER A 22 2.84 14.05 22.35
CA SER A 22 1.41 14.22 22.61
C SER A 22 0.58 14.21 21.32
N SER A 23 1.09 14.76 20.20
CA SER A 23 0.44 14.67 18.89
C SER A 23 0.43 13.25 18.32
N CYS A 24 1.44 12.44 18.67
CA CYS A 24 1.55 11.05 18.24
C CYS A 24 0.63 10.15 19.07
N LEU A 25 0.65 10.28 20.40
CA LEU A 25 -0.29 9.55 21.28
C LEU A 25 -1.75 9.94 20.99
N SER A 26 -2.05 11.23 20.81
CA SER A 26 -3.42 11.66 20.50
C SER A 26 -3.88 11.20 19.11
N ARG A 27 -2.99 11.05 18.13
CA ARG A 27 -3.32 10.42 16.83
C ARG A 27 -3.58 8.91 16.97
N VAL A 28 -2.81 8.22 17.81
CA VAL A 28 -3.00 6.78 18.09
C VAL A 28 -4.32 6.54 18.80
N GLU A 29 -4.63 7.29 19.86
CA GLU A 29 -5.92 7.20 20.57
C GLU A 29 -7.10 7.57 19.67
N LYS A 30 -6.92 8.53 18.75
CA LYS A 30 -7.98 8.91 17.80
C LYS A 30 -8.20 7.86 16.71
N GLN A 31 -7.14 7.19 16.26
CA GLN A 31 -7.25 6.06 15.32
C GLN A 31 -7.91 4.85 15.98
N ASP A 32 -7.52 4.50 17.22
CA ASP A 32 -8.13 3.42 18.00
C ASP A 32 -9.61 3.71 18.35
N ASN A 33 -9.99 4.96 18.64
CA ASN A 33 -11.38 5.35 18.87
C ASN A 33 -12.21 5.40 17.57
N GLU A 34 -11.66 5.89 16.45
CA GLU A 34 -12.32 5.81 15.13
C GLU A 34 -12.55 4.35 14.70
N LEU A 35 -11.58 3.48 14.99
CA LEU A 35 -11.69 2.05 14.78
C LEU A 35 -12.79 1.46 15.66
N LYS A 36 -12.89 1.77 16.96
CA LYS A 36 -13.95 1.25 17.85
C LYS A 36 -15.38 1.60 17.36
N SER A 37 -15.58 2.76 16.75
CA SER A 37 -16.87 3.12 16.11
C SER A 37 -17.03 2.61 14.67
N GLY A 38 -16.02 1.94 14.10
CA GLY A 38 -15.87 1.70 12.67
C GLY A 38 -17.02 0.92 12.02
N SER A 39 -17.48 -0.19 12.60
CA SER A 39 -18.61 -0.96 12.05
C SER A 39 -19.94 -0.24 12.21
N GLU A 40 -20.19 0.35 13.38
CA GLU A 40 -21.39 1.16 13.65
C GLU A 40 -21.49 2.41 12.75
N LYS A 41 -20.35 2.93 12.29
CA LYS A 41 -20.27 4.09 11.40
C LYS A 41 -20.73 3.78 9.97
N PHE A 42 -20.51 2.56 9.48
CA PHE A 42 -20.87 2.18 8.12
C PHE A 42 -22.21 1.44 8.13
N SER A 43 -23.29 2.14 7.79
CA SER A 43 -24.63 1.52 7.67
C SER A 43 -24.62 0.28 6.79
N LEU A 44 -23.74 0.25 5.79
CA LEU A 44 -23.51 -0.88 4.89
C LEU A 44 -23.21 -2.20 5.62
N VAL A 45 -22.50 -2.17 6.75
CA VAL A 45 -22.16 -3.40 7.51
C VAL A 45 -23.44 -4.08 8.01
N SER A 46 -24.35 -3.31 8.60
CA SER A 46 -25.65 -3.80 9.05
C SER A 46 -26.60 -4.12 7.89
N GLU A 47 -26.52 -3.36 6.80
CA GLU A 47 -27.31 -3.58 5.59
C GLU A 47 -27.01 -4.96 4.99
N ILE A 48 -25.73 -5.33 4.89
CA ILE A 48 -25.27 -6.64 4.38
C ILE A 48 -25.81 -7.79 5.23
N SER A 49 -25.81 -7.68 6.56
CA SER A 49 -26.18 -8.81 7.44
C SER A 49 -27.65 -8.87 7.82
N SER A 50 -28.43 -7.81 7.62
CA SER A 50 -29.73 -7.68 8.27
C SER A 50 -30.85 -7.12 7.39
N ASP A 51 -30.55 -6.41 6.30
CA ASP A 51 -31.58 -5.90 5.40
C ASP A 51 -31.81 -6.85 4.22
N GLN A 52 -32.76 -7.79 4.36
CA GLN A 52 -33.12 -8.75 3.30
C GLN A 52 -33.58 -8.11 1.98
N LYS A 53 -33.90 -6.82 1.97
CA LYS A 53 -34.29 -6.09 0.76
C LYS A 53 -33.11 -5.41 0.07
N SER A 54 -31.97 -5.31 0.76
CA SER A 54 -30.76 -4.72 0.18
C SER A 54 -30.19 -5.64 -0.91
N PRO A 55 -29.71 -5.08 -2.03
CA PRO A 55 -28.94 -5.83 -3.01
C PRO A 55 -27.59 -6.34 -2.45
N PHE A 56 -27.13 -5.80 -1.32
CA PHE A 56 -25.91 -6.21 -0.66
C PHE A 56 -26.11 -7.32 0.38
N TYR A 57 -27.35 -7.70 0.70
CA TYR A 57 -27.66 -8.70 1.71
C TYR A 57 -26.95 -10.03 1.47
N ILE A 58 -26.49 -10.66 2.54
CA ILE A 58 -26.02 -12.04 2.61
C ILE A 58 -26.65 -12.67 3.84
N ASP A 59 -27.30 -13.82 3.66
CA ASP A 59 -27.75 -14.62 4.79
C ASP A 59 -26.58 -15.44 5.35
N PHE A 60 -25.88 -14.89 6.35
CA PHE A 60 -24.74 -15.58 6.95
C PHE A 60 -25.13 -16.82 7.79
N SER A 61 -26.42 -16.98 8.14
CA SER A 61 -26.88 -18.20 8.80
C SER A 61 -26.91 -19.41 7.85
N GLU A 62 -27.03 -19.14 6.55
CA GLU A 62 -26.97 -20.11 5.46
C GLU A 62 -25.58 -20.16 4.80
N TYR A 63 -24.58 -19.47 5.35
CA TYR A 63 -23.21 -19.55 4.85
C TYR A 63 -22.68 -20.98 5.01
N PRO A 64 -21.98 -21.57 4.02
CA PRO A 64 -21.52 -22.94 4.11
C PRO A 64 -20.71 -23.20 5.40
N SER A 65 -21.12 -24.23 6.14
CA SER A 65 -20.43 -24.69 7.35
C SER A 65 -19.16 -25.48 7.02
N GLU A 66 -19.25 -26.36 6.02
CA GLU A 66 -18.11 -27.09 5.45
C GLU A 66 -17.42 -26.24 4.38
N ARG A 67 -16.27 -25.65 4.74
CA ARG A 67 -15.60 -24.64 3.91
C ARG A 67 -14.35 -25.14 3.19
N ASP A 68 -13.85 -26.33 3.51
CA ASP A 68 -12.53 -26.80 3.04
C ASP A 68 -12.40 -26.82 1.52
N SER A 69 -13.49 -27.10 0.80
CA SER A 69 -13.52 -27.11 -0.68
C SER A 69 -13.84 -25.76 -1.33
N LEU A 70 -14.15 -24.72 -0.55
CA LEU A 70 -14.43 -23.38 -1.08
C LEU A 70 -13.13 -22.68 -1.52
N PRO A 71 -13.20 -21.79 -2.53
CA PRO A 71 -12.05 -21.02 -2.97
C PRO A 71 -11.54 -20.02 -1.90
N ILE A 72 -10.29 -19.60 -2.06
CA ILE A 72 -9.72 -18.44 -1.39
C ILE A 72 -10.05 -17.19 -2.21
N GLY A 73 -10.65 -16.19 -1.58
CA GLY A 73 -10.90 -14.89 -2.18
C GLY A 73 -9.67 -14.01 -2.09
N VAL A 74 -9.28 -13.36 -3.18
CA VAL A 74 -8.19 -12.38 -3.23
C VAL A 74 -8.74 -11.12 -3.85
N PHE A 75 -8.58 -9.96 -3.19
CA PHE A 75 -8.94 -8.69 -3.81
C PHE A 75 -7.83 -7.65 -3.74
N ASP A 76 -7.83 -6.78 -4.74
CA ASP A 76 -6.97 -5.62 -4.88
C ASP A 76 -7.75 -4.49 -5.56
N SER A 77 -7.20 -3.27 -5.51
CA SER A 77 -7.81 -2.15 -6.23
C SER A 77 -7.75 -2.32 -7.76
N GLY A 78 -6.94 -3.23 -8.30
CA GLY A 78 -6.83 -3.40 -9.74
C GLY A 78 -6.11 -4.68 -10.13
N THR A 79 -5.19 -4.58 -11.10
CA THR A 79 -4.42 -5.71 -11.63
C THR A 79 -3.13 -5.98 -10.87
N GLY A 80 -2.61 -4.99 -10.13
CA GLY A 80 -1.38 -5.15 -9.34
C GLY A 80 -1.44 -6.35 -8.39
N GLY A 81 -2.57 -6.60 -7.74
CA GLY A 81 -2.76 -7.75 -6.82
C GLY A 81 -2.54 -9.14 -7.44
N LEU A 82 -2.51 -9.26 -8.77
CA LEU A 82 -2.13 -10.50 -9.44
C LEU A 82 -0.69 -10.91 -9.13
N THR A 83 0.20 -9.98 -8.73
CA THR A 83 1.54 -10.33 -8.25
C THR A 83 1.49 -11.13 -6.95
N VAL A 84 0.57 -10.78 -6.04
CA VAL A 84 0.33 -11.52 -4.79
C VAL A 84 -0.28 -12.89 -5.09
N LEU A 85 -1.29 -12.96 -5.97
CA LEU A 85 -1.87 -14.24 -6.36
C LEU A 85 -0.83 -15.15 -7.03
N ASN A 86 0.00 -14.61 -7.92
CA ASN A 86 1.08 -15.35 -8.56
C ASN A 86 2.12 -15.85 -7.54
N ALA A 87 2.41 -15.08 -6.48
CA ALA A 87 3.28 -15.54 -5.40
C ALA A 87 2.66 -16.69 -4.61
N ILE A 88 1.36 -16.62 -4.29
CA ILE A 88 0.64 -17.69 -3.57
C ILE A 88 0.65 -19.01 -4.37
N ILE A 89 0.28 -18.98 -5.65
CA ILE A 89 0.16 -20.20 -6.47
C ILE A 89 1.51 -20.85 -6.81
N ARG A 90 2.62 -20.14 -6.61
CA ARG A 90 3.99 -20.63 -6.85
C ARG A 90 4.75 -20.94 -5.57
N LEU A 91 4.19 -20.60 -4.40
CA LEU A 91 4.84 -20.84 -3.12
C LEU A 91 5.03 -22.35 -2.93
N ASP A 92 6.23 -22.76 -2.57
CA ASP A 92 6.60 -24.13 -2.21
C ASP A 92 7.57 -24.01 -1.03
N SER A 93 7.01 -23.74 0.15
CA SER A 93 7.76 -23.53 1.39
C SER A 93 7.52 -24.63 2.42
N PHE A 94 6.58 -25.53 2.17
CA PHE A 94 6.18 -26.58 3.09
C PHE A 94 5.99 -27.91 2.36
N ASP A 95 6.26 -29.02 3.04
CA ASP A 95 5.94 -30.34 2.50
C ASP A 95 4.43 -30.56 2.62
N ASN A 96 3.76 -30.78 1.49
CA ASN A 96 2.30 -30.82 1.38
C ASN A 96 1.66 -32.00 2.13
N ARG A 97 2.46 -32.98 2.57
CA ARG A 97 1.98 -34.16 3.31
C ARG A 97 2.21 -34.04 4.81
N THR A 98 3.35 -33.49 5.22
CA THR A 98 3.76 -33.38 6.62
C THR A 98 3.46 -32.02 7.24
N HIS A 99 3.30 -31.00 6.39
CA HIS A 99 3.18 -29.58 6.73
C HIS A 99 4.40 -29.01 7.48
N GLU A 100 5.53 -29.73 7.45
CA GLU A 100 6.80 -29.21 7.95
C GLU A 100 7.39 -28.19 6.98
N GLN A 101 8.16 -27.25 7.50
CA GLN A 101 8.83 -26.25 6.67
C GLN A 101 9.93 -26.92 5.82
N GLY A 102 9.89 -26.66 4.52
CA GLY A 102 10.80 -27.22 3.52
C GLY A 102 10.05 -27.57 2.23
N SER A 103 10.62 -27.20 1.09
CA SER A 103 10.04 -27.48 -0.23
C SER A 103 9.99 -28.99 -0.53
N ASP A 104 8.87 -29.48 -1.07
CA ASP A 104 8.71 -30.84 -1.59
C ASP A 104 8.69 -30.91 -3.14
N GLY A 105 8.84 -29.75 -3.80
CA GLY A 105 8.82 -29.60 -5.25
C GLY A 105 7.42 -29.42 -5.83
N ILE A 106 6.37 -29.32 -5.00
CA ILE A 106 4.99 -29.12 -5.39
C ILE A 106 4.46 -27.84 -4.71
N PRO A 107 3.84 -26.90 -5.45
CA PRO A 107 3.31 -25.69 -4.83
C PRO A 107 2.31 -25.97 -3.68
N ASP A 108 2.49 -25.26 -2.57
CA ASP A 108 1.76 -25.42 -1.29
C ASP A 108 0.23 -25.30 -1.47
N PHE A 109 -0.20 -24.50 -2.45
CA PHE A 109 -1.60 -24.20 -2.72
C PHE A 109 -2.13 -24.89 -3.99
N VAL A 110 -1.50 -25.98 -4.47
CA VAL A 110 -1.86 -26.65 -5.74
C VAL A 110 -3.31 -27.17 -5.78
N SER A 111 -3.87 -27.55 -4.64
CA SER A 111 -5.26 -28.04 -4.53
C SER A 111 -6.28 -26.93 -4.34
N GLU A 112 -5.85 -25.68 -4.19
CA GLU A 112 -6.72 -24.56 -3.88
C GLU A 112 -7.33 -23.92 -5.13
N LYS A 113 -8.53 -23.40 -4.97
CA LYS A 113 -9.21 -22.58 -5.97
C LYS A 113 -9.16 -21.12 -5.53
N PHE A 114 -9.09 -20.20 -6.49
CA PHE A 114 -9.03 -18.78 -6.21
C PHE A 114 -10.15 -18.02 -6.93
N ILE A 115 -10.73 -17.04 -6.23
CA ILE A 115 -11.57 -16.00 -6.84
C ILE A 115 -10.82 -14.68 -6.67
N TYR A 116 -10.43 -14.07 -7.78
CA TYR A 116 -9.77 -12.77 -7.79
C TYR A 116 -10.75 -11.66 -8.13
N LEU A 117 -10.76 -10.60 -7.32
CA LEU A 117 -11.49 -9.36 -7.56
C LEU A 117 -10.51 -8.19 -7.72
N GLY A 118 -10.56 -7.50 -8.85
CA GLY A 118 -9.85 -6.23 -9.05
C GLY A 118 -10.85 -5.09 -9.18
N ASP A 119 -10.89 -4.16 -8.22
CA ASP A 119 -11.83 -3.02 -8.22
C ASP A 119 -11.37 -1.86 -9.13
N LYS A 120 -11.18 -2.17 -10.42
CA LYS A 120 -10.68 -1.22 -11.43
C LYS A 120 -11.59 0.01 -11.61
N ALA A 121 -12.87 -0.09 -11.25
CA ALA A 121 -13.80 1.03 -11.37
C ALA A 121 -13.50 2.14 -10.36
N ASN A 122 -12.87 1.80 -9.23
CA ASN A 122 -12.55 2.74 -8.16
C ASN A 122 -11.03 2.86 -7.92
N MET A 123 -10.19 2.34 -8.83
CA MET A 123 -8.75 2.55 -8.75
C MET A 123 -8.38 4.00 -9.09
N PRO A 124 -7.28 4.55 -8.53
CA PRO A 124 -6.36 3.93 -7.58
C PRO A 124 -6.73 4.21 -6.11
N TYR A 125 -6.69 3.17 -5.27
CA TYR A 125 -6.99 3.31 -3.84
C TYR A 125 -5.99 4.20 -3.10
N GLY A 126 -4.75 4.26 -3.58
CA GLY A 126 -3.65 5.00 -2.98
C GLY A 126 -3.90 6.50 -2.79
N ARG A 127 -4.83 7.11 -3.56
CA ARG A 127 -5.11 8.56 -3.50
C ARG A 127 -6.17 8.95 -2.48
N TYR A 128 -7.14 8.08 -2.18
CA TYR A 128 -8.29 8.42 -1.33
C TYR A 128 -7.92 9.05 0.02
N PRO A 129 -6.92 8.55 0.77
CA PRO A 129 -6.56 9.16 2.06
C PRO A 129 -5.98 10.57 1.93
N SER A 130 -5.24 10.86 0.85
CA SER A 130 -4.70 12.20 0.59
C SER A 130 -5.81 13.20 0.20
N GLU A 131 -6.89 12.70 -0.41
CA GLU A 131 -8.08 13.48 -0.79
C GLU A 131 -9.13 13.58 0.33
N GLY A 132 -8.85 13.06 1.53
CA GLY A 132 -9.79 13.07 2.65
C GLY A 132 -10.97 12.10 2.50
N LYS A 133 -10.87 11.11 1.60
CA LYS A 133 -11.91 10.13 1.27
C LYS A 133 -11.67 8.76 1.93
N THR A 134 -11.06 8.74 3.11
CA THR A 134 -10.72 7.48 3.82
C THR A 134 -11.95 6.63 4.15
N ASP A 135 -13.07 7.24 4.53
CA ASP A 135 -14.29 6.49 4.83
C ASP A 135 -14.89 5.85 3.57
N PHE A 136 -14.85 6.55 2.45
CA PHE A 136 -15.26 5.98 1.16
C PHE A 136 -14.38 4.79 0.78
N LEU A 137 -13.05 4.88 0.94
CA LEU A 137 -12.14 3.75 0.74
C LEU A 137 -12.51 2.54 1.62
N ARG A 138 -12.85 2.76 2.91
CA ARG A 138 -13.28 1.68 3.81
C ARG A 138 -14.59 1.05 3.36
N GLU A 139 -15.53 1.85 2.86
CA GLU A 139 -16.79 1.35 2.30
C GLU A 139 -16.55 0.48 1.05
N LEU A 140 -15.65 0.90 0.16
CA LEU A 140 -15.25 0.08 -1.01
C LEU A 140 -14.67 -1.27 -0.57
N ILE A 141 -13.78 -1.27 0.44
CA ILE A 141 -13.20 -2.50 1.00
C ILE A 141 -14.29 -3.43 1.55
N ILE A 142 -15.30 -2.89 2.24
CA ILE A 142 -16.45 -3.68 2.72
C ILE A 142 -17.20 -4.29 1.53
N LYS A 143 -17.44 -3.54 0.45
CA LYS A 143 -18.12 -4.02 -0.77
C LYS A 143 -17.33 -5.13 -1.47
N ASP A 144 -16.01 -5.00 -1.55
CA ASP A 144 -15.13 -6.01 -2.14
C ASP A 144 -15.16 -7.32 -1.35
N VAL A 145 -15.05 -7.23 -0.03
CA VAL A 145 -15.17 -8.39 0.86
C VAL A 145 -16.56 -9.02 0.74
N ARG A 146 -17.63 -8.20 0.74
CA ARG A 146 -19.00 -8.68 0.51
C ARG A 146 -19.10 -9.44 -0.80
N PHE A 147 -18.57 -8.92 -1.89
CA PHE A 147 -18.61 -9.59 -3.19
C PHE A 147 -17.94 -10.96 -3.11
N LEU A 148 -16.76 -11.06 -2.50
CA LEU A 148 -16.06 -12.34 -2.32
C LEU A 148 -16.89 -13.32 -1.48
N LEU A 149 -17.53 -12.85 -0.41
CA LEU A 149 -18.35 -13.68 0.46
C LEU A 149 -19.65 -14.17 -0.20
N ALA A 150 -20.28 -13.36 -1.04
CA ALA A 150 -21.56 -13.70 -1.65
C ALA A 150 -21.44 -14.81 -2.71
N ASP A 151 -22.46 -15.65 -2.83
CA ASP A 151 -22.60 -16.63 -3.90
C ASP A 151 -23.28 -16.04 -5.15
N LYS A 152 -23.88 -14.86 -5.03
CA LYS A 152 -24.57 -14.13 -6.10
C LYS A 152 -24.05 -12.71 -6.25
N TYR A 153 -24.00 -12.25 -7.51
CA TYR A 153 -23.57 -10.91 -7.86
C TYR A 153 -24.31 -10.37 -9.09
N SER A 154 -24.38 -9.05 -9.20
CA SER A 154 -24.92 -8.39 -10.39
C SER A 154 -23.85 -8.32 -11.47
N ILE A 155 -24.19 -8.74 -12.68
CA ILE A 155 -23.32 -8.69 -13.86
C ILE A 155 -23.31 -7.28 -14.45
N SER A 156 -24.41 -6.54 -14.32
CA SER A 156 -24.50 -5.17 -14.79
C SER A 156 -25.19 -4.23 -13.79
N PRO A 157 -24.93 -2.91 -13.85
CA PRO A 157 -25.55 -1.93 -12.96
C PRO A 157 -27.08 -1.81 -13.11
N GLU A 158 -27.63 -2.22 -14.26
CA GLU A 158 -29.06 -2.11 -14.57
C GLU A 158 -29.89 -3.26 -13.97
N GLU A 159 -29.24 -4.31 -13.47
CA GLU A 159 -29.90 -5.47 -12.92
C GLU A 159 -30.62 -5.14 -11.61
N LYS A 160 -31.93 -5.43 -11.58
CA LYS A 160 -32.76 -5.25 -10.38
C LYS A 160 -32.52 -6.35 -9.33
N SER A 161 -31.88 -7.45 -9.72
CA SER A 161 -31.56 -8.57 -8.85
C SER A 161 -30.32 -9.29 -9.40
N PRO A 162 -29.45 -9.84 -8.53
CA PRO A 162 -28.26 -10.58 -8.96
C PRO A 162 -28.60 -11.76 -9.88
N THR A 163 -27.95 -11.86 -11.04
CA THR A 163 -28.09 -12.99 -11.97
C THR A 163 -26.83 -13.84 -12.08
N GLY A 164 -25.67 -13.29 -11.69
CA GLY A 164 -24.41 -13.99 -11.66
C GLY A 164 -24.32 -14.90 -10.43
N GLU A 165 -23.74 -16.08 -10.61
CA GLU A 165 -23.51 -17.06 -9.55
C GLU A 165 -22.03 -17.41 -9.47
N LYS A 166 -21.52 -17.59 -8.25
CA LYS A 166 -20.17 -18.06 -7.97
C LYS A 166 -20.14 -18.77 -6.62
N GLN A 167 -19.04 -19.46 -6.33
CA GLN A 167 -18.85 -20.00 -4.98
C GLN A 167 -18.54 -18.86 -3.99
N PRO A 168 -19.02 -18.94 -2.74
CA PRO A 168 -18.49 -18.16 -1.63
C PRO A 168 -17.05 -18.60 -1.31
N VAL A 169 -16.34 -17.86 -0.46
CA VAL A 169 -14.91 -18.11 -0.16
C VAL A 169 -14.69 -18.64 1.25
N LYS A 170 -13.60 -19.38 1.49
CA LYS A 170 -13.20 -19.82 2.84
C LYS A 170 -12.24 -18.90 3.57
N ALA A 171 -11.60 -18.00 2.83
CA ALA A 171 -10.65 -17.02 3.36
C ALA A 171 -10.61 -15.80 2.44
N VAL A 172 -10.20 -14.66 2.98
CA VAL A 172 -10.05 -13.41 2.22
C VAL A 172 -8.62 -12.90 2.35
N VAL A 173 -7.96 -12.71 1.20
CA VAL A 173 -6.66 -12.06 1.09
C VAL A 173 -6.86 -10.64 0.58
N ILE A 174 -6.46 -9.67 1.39
CA ILE A 174 -6.38 -8.26 1.03
C ILE A 174 -5.03 -8.03 0.36
N ALA A 175 -4.96 -8.25 -0.95
CA ALA A 175 -3.71 -8.11 -1.70
C ALA A 175 -3.27 -6.64 -1.85
N CYS A 176 -4.19 -5.67 -1.80
CA CYS A 176 -3.82 -4.26 -1.87
C CYS A 176 -3.15 -3.78 -0.58
N ASN A 177 -1.96 -3.17 -0.69
CA ASN A 177 -1.28 -2.54 0.44
C ASN A 177 -2.10 -1.41 1.08
N THR A 178 -2.71 -0.56 0.24
CA THR A 178 -3.54 0.54 0.74
C THR A 178 -4.82 0.01 1.38
N ALA A 179 -5.47 -1.00 0.80
CA ALA A 179 -6.64 -1.60 1.44
C ALA A 179 -6.27 -2.28 2.76
N THR A 180 -5.14 -3.00 2.81
CA THR A 180 -4.63 -3.60 4.05
C THR A 180 -4.44 -2.53 5.12
N ALA A 181 -3.80 -1.40 4.77
CA ALA A 181 -3.48 -0.32 5.70
C ALA A 181 -4.70 0.34 6.36
N TYR A 182 -5.84 0.42 5.66
CA TYR A 182 -7.03 1.14 6.13
C TYR A 182 -8.21 0.23 6.48
N GLY A 183 -8.20 -1.01 6.01
CA GLY A 183 -9.34 -1.92 6.06
C GLY A 183 -9.09 -3.25 6.76
N PHE A 184 -7.85 -3.70 6.98
CA PHE A 184 -7.60 -5.05 7.53
C PHE A 184 -8.32 -5.29 8.88
N GLU A 185 -8.10 -4.43 9.87
CA GLU A 185 -8.73 -4.55 11.20
C GLU A 185 -10.26 -4.39 11.14
N LEU A 186 -10.76 -3.58 10.20
CA LEU A 186 -12.20 -3.43 9.96
C LEU A 186 -12.78 -4.74 9.40
N VAL A 187 -12.11 -5.34 8.42
CA VAL A 187 -12.51 -6.61 7.81
C VAL A 187 -12.51 -7.74 8.83
N GLU A 188 -11.47 -7.87 9.66
CA GLU A 188 -11.45 -8.86 10.74
C GLU A 188 -12.63 -8.71 11.69
N ARG A 189 -12.98 -7.46 12.01
CA ARG A 189 -14.13 -7.18 12.90
C ARG A 189 -15.45 -7.53 12.24
N ILE A 190 -15.72 -7.08 11.03
CA ILE A 190 -17.02 -7.31 10.38
C ILE A 190 -17.24 -8.81 10.13
N LEU A 191 -16.20 -9.57 9.77
CA LEU A 191 -16.30 -11.03 9.63
C LEU A 191 -16.75 -11.68 10.95
N LYS A 192 -16.19 -11.24 12.08
CA LYS A 192 -16.60 -11.69 13.40
C LYS A 192 -18.03 -11.25 13.77
N GLU A 193 -18.40 -10.00 13.46
CA GLU A 193 -19.75 -9.48 13.70
C GLU A 193 -20.81 -10.25 12.89
N TRP A 194 -20.48 -10.66 11.67
CA TRP A 194 -21.32 -11.50 10.82
C TRP A 194 -21.31 -12.99 11.21
N GLY A 195 -20.63 -13.36 12.30
CA GLY A 195 -20.60 -14.73 12.81
C GLY A 195 -19.73 -15.69 11.97
N LEU A 196 -18.84 -15.17 11.14
CA LEU A 196 -17.93 -15.98 10.32
C LEU A 196 -16.60 -16.19 11.07
N ASP A 197 -16.32 -17.44 11.45
CA ASP A 197 -14.98 -17.87 11.85
C ASP A 197 -14.09 -18.02 10.60
N MET A 198 -13.75 -16.89 9.98
CA MET A 198 -13.00 -16.80 8.73
C MET A 198 -11.75 -15.95 8.93
N LYS A 199 -10.63 -16.35 8.32
CA LYS A 199 -9.39 -15.59 8.34
C LYS A 199 -9.37 -14.55 7.23
N ALA A 200 -9.12 -13.30 7.60
CA ALA A 200 -8.62 -12.28 6.69
C ALA A 200 -7.08 -12.27 6.73
N ILE A 201 -6.44 -12.03 5.60
CA ILE A 201 -4.98 -11.99 5.46
C ILE A 201 -4.60 -10.68 4.78
N GLY A 202 -3.82 -9.84 5.46
CA GLY A 202 -3.26 -8.61 4.91
C GLY A 202 -1.76 -8.73 4.63
N ILE A 203 -1.25 -7.92 3.70
CA ILE A 203 0.14 -8.09 3.20
C ILE A 203 1.20 -7.19 3.86
N ILE A 204 0.81 -6.15 4.61
CA ILE A 204 1.77 -5.22 5.26
C ILE A 204 2.66 -5.96 6.27
N ASP A 205 2.04 -6.75 7.14
CA ASP A 205 2.75 -7.48 8.18
C ASP A 205 3.65 -8.58 7.61
N ALA A 206 3.34 -9.13 6.43
CA ALA A 206 4.21 -10.09 5.76
C ALA A 206 5.51 -9.42 5.28
N GLY A 207 5.40 -8.28 4.57
CA GLY A 207 6.57 -7.53 4.12
C GLY A 207 7.41 -6.95 5.26
N ALA A 208 6.77 -6.51 6.35
CA ALA A 208 7.48 -6.00 7.52
C ALA A 208 8.26 -7.08 8.27
N ARG A 209 7.68 -8.28 8.44
CA ARG A 209 8.37 -9.43 9.06
C ARG A 209 9.62 -9.79 8.28
N GLU A 210 9.49 -9.97 6.96
CA GLU A 210 10.62 -10.35 6.12
C GLU A 210 11.75 -9.30 6.16
N ALA A 211 11.41 -8.02 6.10
CA ALA A 211 12.40 -6.95 6.22
C ALA A 211 13.17 -6.97 7.56
N VAL A 212 12.52 -7.41 8.64
CA VAL A 212 13.13 -7.56 9.97
C VAL A 212 13.94 -8.85 10.08
N GLU A 213 13.55 -9.92 9.37
CA GLU A 213 14.35 -11.15 9.24
C GLU A 213 15.67 -10.91 8.50
N LEU A 214 15.61 -10.16 7.40
CA LEU A 214 16.79 -9.81 6.59
C LEU A 214 17.70 -8.75 7.24
N TYR A 215 17.27 -8.14 8.35
CA TYR A 215 18.00 -7.06 8.99
C TYR A 215 19.20 -7.56 9.79
N ASP A 216 20.41 -7.15 9.39
CA ASP A 216 21.64 -7.38 10.16
C ASP A 216 21.80 -6.32 11.26
N ALA A 217 21.80 -6.75 12.53
CA ALA A 217 21.94 -5.88 13.69
C ALA A 217 23.38 -5.34 13.90
N GLY A 218 24.38 -5.84 13.18
CA GLY A 218 25.79 -5.48 13.34
C GLY A 218 26.19 -4.09 12.83
N THR A 219 25.33 -3.41 12.07
CA THR A 219 25.61 -2.07 11.52
C THR A 219 24.41 -1.13 11.68
N LYS A 220 24.64 0.19 11.70
CA LYS A 220 23.57 1.18 11.65
C LYS A 220 22.86 1.08 10.30
N ASN A 221 21.72 0.39 10.26
CA ASN A 221 20.97 0.10 9.05
C ASN A 221 19.61 0.77 9.07
N ALA A 222 19.12 1.10 7.88
CA ALA A 222 17.80 1.64 7.63
C ALA A 222 16.96 0.65 6.81
N VAL A 223 15.64 0.73 6.98
CA VAL A 223 14.66 0.06 6.11
C VAL A 223 13.96 1.14 5.29
N ALA A 224 14.04 1.03 3.97
CA ALA A 224 13.29 1.88 3.05
C ALA A 224 11.93 1.25 2.73
N VAL A 225 10.91 2.08 2.59
CA VAL A 225 9.56 1.68 2.20
C VAL A 225 9.12 2.57 1.04
N PHE A 226 9.01 2.01 -0.15
CA PHE A 226 8.42 2.67 -1.31
C PHE A 226 6.98 2.22 -1.45
N ALA A 227 6.04 3.14 -1.32
CA ALA A 227 4.62 2.80 -1.33
C ALA A 227 3.76 3.92 -1.95
N THR A 228 2.48 3.64 -2.16
CA THR A 228 1.52 4.68 -2.54
C THR A 228 1.40 5.73 -1.44
N GLU A 229 0.93 6.94 -1.78
CA GLU A 229 0.72 8.02 -0.80
C GLU A 229 -0.16 7.58 0.37
N GLY A 230 -1.29 6.93 0.08
CA GLY A 230 -2.21 6.42 1.08
C GLY A 230 -1.53 5.45 2.04
N THR A 231 -0.73 4.51 1.51
CA THR A 231 0.01 3.53 2.32
C THR A 231 1.03 4.23 3.21
N CYS A 232 1.85 5.15 2.68
CA CYS A 232 2.81 5.92 3.48
C CYS A 232 2.12 6.73 4.58
N ARG A 233 1.02 7.42 4.25
CA ARG A 233 0.22 8.25 5.17
C ARG A 233 -0.40 7.42 6.29
N SER A 234 -0.75 6.17 6.02
CA SER A 234 -1.36 5.28 7.02
C SER A 234 -0.42 4.95 8.18
N MET A 235 0.90 5.10 7.98
CA MET A 235 1.95 4.61 8.88
C MET A 235 1.90 3.09 9.17
N GLY A 236 1.25 2.30 8.30
CA GLY A 236 1.11 0.86 8.45
C GLY A 236 2.46 0.13 8.53
N TYR A 237 3.32 0.32 7.54
CA TYR A 237 4.67 -0.25 7.56
C TYR A 237 5.52 0.24 8.74
N PRO A 238 5.64 1.55 9.03
CA PRO A 238 6.37 2.00 10.22
C PRO A 238 5.87 1.41 11.54
N ARG A 239 4.56 1.28 11.75
CA ARG A 239 4.02 0.62 12.96
C ARG A 239 4.41 -0.85 13.00
N SER A 240 4.22 -1.56 11.89
CA SER A 240 4.49 -2.99 11.75
C SER A 240 5.99 -3.31 11.93
N LEU A 241 6.87 -2.59 11.22
CA LEU A 241 8.33 -2.72 11.35
C LEU A 241 8.79 -2.45 12.78
N LYS A 242 8.29 -1.38 13.43
CA LYS A 242 8.65 -1.08 14.84
C LYS A 242 8.23 -2.20 15.79
N LYS A 243 7.04 -2.78 15.60
CA LYS A 243 6.56 -3.93 16.37
C LYS A 243 7.54 -5.10 16.24
N TYR A 244 7.81 -5.55 15.01
CA TYR A 244 8.65 -6.72 14.77
C TYR A 244 10.13 -6.50 15.16
N PHE A 245 10.70 -5.30 14.95
CA PHE A 245 12.03 -4.97 15.47
C PHE A 245 12.08 -5.03 17.00
N SER A 246 11.04 -4.51 17.67
CA SER A 246 10.94 -4.57 19.14
C SER A 246 10.83 -6.01 19.65
N GLU A 247 10.10 -6.88 18.96
CA GLU A 247 9.99 -8.31 19.29
C GLU A 247 11.36 -9.01 19.19
N LYS A 248 12.22 -8.60 18.26
CA LYS A 248 13.62 -9.05 18.16
C LYS A 248 14.60 -8.33 19.09
N GLY A 249 14.14 -7.35 19.88
CA GLY A 249 15.01 -6.54 20.74
C GLY A 249 15.94 -5.57 19.98
N ILE A 250 15.70 -5.34 18.68
CA ILE A 250 16.48 -4.41 17.85
C ILE A 250 15.91 -3.01 18.02
N LYS A 251 16.79 -2.01 18.22
CA LYS A 251 16.41 -0.61 18.46
C LYS A 251 17.22 0.33 17.58
N GLY A 252 16.70 1.54 17.37
CA GLY A 252 17.41 2.59 16.63
C GLY A 252 17.49 2.35 15.13
N VAL A 253 16.53 1.61 14.58
CA VAL A 253 16.41 1.41 13.12
C VAL A 253 15.72 2.62 12.49
N ASP A 254 16.38 3.22 11.50
CA ASP A 254 15.78 4.27 10.70
C ASP A 254 14.78 3.65 9.71
N ILE A 255 13.53 4.13 9.70
CA ILE A 255 12.48 3.66 8.78
C ILE A 255 12.14 4.82 7.85
N LEU A 256 12.53 4.69 6.58
CA LEU A 256 12.44 5.74 5.58
C LEU A 256 11.28 5.45 4.64
N GLN A 257 10.26 6.30 4.62
CA GLN A 257 9.13 6.15 3.69
C GLN A 257 9.22 7.11 2.51
N GLN A 258 9.03 6.60 1.30
CA GLN A 258 8.92 7.39 0.08
C GLN A 258 7.54 7.15 -0.57
N PRO A 259 6.61 8.12 -0.47
CA PRO A 259 5.39 8.07 -1.27
C PRO A 259 5.74 8.22 -2.76
N CYS A 260 5.29 7.27 -3.56
CA CYS A 260 5.61 7.16 -4.99
C CYS A 260 4.38 7.54 -5.83
N PHE A 261 4.09 8.83 -5.88
CA PHE A 261 2.97 9.39 -6.63
C PHE A 261 3.04 9.06 -8.14
N GLY A 262 1.92 8.65 -8.71
CA GLY A 262 1.84 8.30 -10.14
C GLY A 262 2.54 7.01 -10.57
N LEU A 263 3.47 6.45 -9.79
CA LEU A 263 4.23 5.26 -10.18
C LEU A 263 3.34 4.03 -10.47
N ALA A 264 2.28 3.81 -9.69
CA ALA A 264 1.35 2.72 -9.96
C ALA A 264 0.60 2.92 -11.29
N GLY A 265 0.13 4.15 -11.56
CA GLY A 265 -0.53 4.48 -12.82
C GLY A 265 0.43 4.42 -14.02
N ALA A 266 1.70 4.80 -13.82
CA ALA A 266 2.75 4.62 -14.81
C ALA A 266 2.96 3.14 -15.18
N VAL A 267 3.00 2.24 -14.19
CA VAL A 267 3.07 0.78 -14.42
C VAL A 267 1.86 0.26 -15.19
N ASP A 268 0.66 0.79 -14.89
CA ASP A 268 -0.57 0.43 -15.60
C ASP A 268 -0.69 1.07 -17.00
N GLY A 269 0.24 1.94 -17.39
CA GLY A 269 0.19 2.67 -18.66
C GLY A 269 -0.92 3.73 -18.72
N ASP A 270 -1.33 4.28 -17.57
CA ASP A 270 -2.30 5.37 -17.51
C ASP A 270 -1.75 6.61 -18.23
N PRO A 271 -2.46 7.13 -19.26
CA PRO A 271 -2.03 8.29 -20.02
C PRO A 271 -1.80 9.53 -19.16
N ALA A 272 -2.36 9.66 -17.96
CA ALA A 272 -2.03 10.77 -17.07
C ALA A 272 -0.56 10.77 -16.61
N TYR A 273 0.14 9.63 -16.73
CA TYR A 273 1.50 9.44 -16.21
C TYR A 273 2.52 9.04 -17.28
N ILE A 274 2.17 8.18 -18.24
CA ILE A 274 3.09 7.74 -19.31
C ILE A 274 2.34 7.63 -20.63
N VAL A 275 2.96 8.06 -21.72
CA VAL A 275 2.52 7.83 -23.10
C VAL A 275 3.73 7.41 -23.93
N ALA A 276 3.78 6.14 -24.32
CA ALA A 276 4.98 5.52 -24.92
C ALA A 276 5.47 6.24 -26.19
N ASP A 277 4.57 6.83 -26.97
CA ASP A 277 4.81 7.51 -28.25
C ASP A 277 4.57 9.02 -28.18
N ALA A 278 4.76 9.63 -27.01
CA ALA A 278 4.63 11.07 -26.84
C ALA A 278 5.59 11.84 -27.78
N ALA A 279 5.05 12.74 -28.59
CA ALA A 279 5.83 13.55 -29.53
C ALA A 279 6.66 14.67 -28.86
N GLY A 280 6.56 14.82 -27.54
CA GLY A 280 7.18 15.86 -26.74
C GLY A 280 6.44 16.05 -25.41
N VAL A 281 6.83 17.06 -24.64
CA VAL A 281 6.16 17.42 -23.39
C VAL A 281 4.66 17.64 -23.60
N ARG A 282 3.85 17.18 -22.64
CA ARG A 282 2.39 17.13 -22.77
C ARG A 282 1.71 18.26 -22.01
N GLY A 283 2.41 18.86 -21.05
CA GLY A 283 1.99 19.98 -20.23
C GLY A 283 1.15 19.55 -19.02
N SER A 284 1.06 20.45 -18.04
CA SER A 284 0.42 20.21 -16.74
C SER A 284 -1.09 19.92 -16.79
N GLY A 285 -1.74 20.14 -17.94
CA GLY A 285 -3.14 19.78 -18.15
C GLY A 285 -3.35 18.29 -18.44
N LEU A 286 -2.31 17.58 -18.91
CA LEU A 286 -2.37 16.18 -19.31
C LEU A 286 -1.44 15.31 -18.46
N TYR A 287 -0.23 15.79 -18.20
CA TYR A 287 0.73 15.10 -17.34
C TYR A 287 0.49 15.47 -15.88
N GLN A 288 0.29 14.45 -15.03
CA GLN A 288 0.06 14.63 -13.60
C GLN A 288 1.27 14.27 -12.75
N GLY A 289 2.28 13.60 -13.29
CA GLY A 289 3.41 13.05 -12.53
C GLY A 289 4.39 14.09 -11.94
N PRO A 290 5.51 13.61 -11.35
CA PRO A 290 6.58 14.47 -10.87
C PRO A 290 7.15 15.37 -11.98
N GLY A 291 7.37 16.63 -11.67
CA GLY A 291 7.87 17.63 -12.61
C GLY A 291 8.29 18.90 -11.89
N LEU A 292 9.02 19.80 -12.56
CA LEU A 292 9.66 20.97 -11.91
C LEU A 292 8.71 21.83 -11.06
N GLY A 293 7.47 22.04 -11.53
CA GLY A 293 6.46 22.85 -10.85
C GLY A 293 5.51 22.06 -9.93
N HIS A 294 5.70 20.74 -9.75
CA HIS A 294 4.75 19.94 -8.98
C HIS A 294 4.81 20.30 -7.48
N PRO A 295 3.71 20.65 -6.82
CA PRO A 295 3.72 21.25 -5.47
C PRO A 295 4.27 20.35 -4.36
N ALA A 296 4.19 19.02 -4.53
CA ALA A 296 4.65 18.03 -3.56
C ALA A 296 5.72 17.07 -4.08
N TYR A 297 5.95 17.05 -5.39
CA TYR A 297 6.78 16.06 -6.09
C TYR A 297 7.61 16.77 -7.17
N ALA A 298 8.17 17.92 -6.79
CA ALA A 298 9.06 18.66 -7.65
C ALA A 298 10.30 17.82 -7.97
N ILE A 299 10.77 17.89 -9.21
CA ILE A 299 12.08 17.39 -9.60
C ILE A 299 13.10 18.49 -9.25
N ASP A 300 14.08 18.15 -8.43
CA ASP A 300 15.12 19.09 -8.00
C ASP A 300 16.28 19.06 -9.00
N LEU A 301 16.41 20.12 -9.79
CA LEU A 301 17.48 20.21 -10.80
C LEU A 301 18.90 20.20 -10.19
N SER A 302 19.06 20.48 -8.90
CA SER A 302 20.37 20.34 -8.24
C SER A 302 20.81 18.88 -8.08
N LEU A 303 19.87 17.93 -8.19
CA LEU A 303 20.11 16.48 -8.16
C LEU A 303 20.11 15.85 -9.56
N TRP A 304 20.16 16.66 -10.63
CA TRP A 304 19.97 16.19 -12.01
C TRP A 304 20.87 15.00 -12.37
N GLU A 305 22.17 15.11 -12.07
CA GLU A 305 23.14 14.04 -12.36
C GLU A 305 22.91 12.79 -11.50
N GLU A 306 22.40 12.95 -10.27
CA GLU A 306 22.17 11.84 -9.33
C GLU A 306 20.91 11.03 -9.68
N TYR A 307 19.95 11.64 -10.37
CA TYR A 307 18.78 10.91 -10.84
C TYR A 307 19.13 9.84 -11.87
N HIS A 308 20.21 10.02 -12.63
CA HIS A 308 20.60 9.10 -13.71
C HIS A 308 19.44 8.74 -14.66
N PHE A 309 18.60 9.73 -15.00
CA PHE A 309 17.43 9.49 -15.85
C PHE A 309 17.85 8.92 -17.21
N ASP A 310 17.10 7.92 -17.68
CA ASP A 310 17.25 7.41 -19.04
C ASP A 310 16.70 8.42 -20.02
N THR A 311 17.59 8.98 -20.84
CA THR A 311 17.26 9.90 -21.92
C THR A 311 16.66 9.17 -23.13
N GLY A 312 15.87 9.87 -23.94
CA GLY A 312 15.12 9.29 -25.06
C GLY A 312 13.62 9.37 -24.76
N ASP A 313 12.86 8.34 -25.12
CA ASP A 313 11.40 8.36 -24.97
C ASP A 313 10.94 8.27 -23.50
N GLY A 314 11.84 7.87 -22.58
CA GLY A 314 11.56 7.78 -21.15
C GLY A 314 11.55 9.11 -20.39
N LEU A 315 12.01 10.20 -21.02
CA LEU A 315 12.12 11.52 -20.39
C LEU A 315 11.81 12.63 -21.40
N LEU A 316 10.73 13.37 -21.17
CA LEU A 316 10.32 14.46 -22.04
C LEU A 316 10.76 15.79 -21.42
N LEU A 317 11.48 16.59 -22.21
CA LEU A 317 12.08 17.85 -21.76
C LEU A 317 11.70 19.00 -22.68
N GLU A 318 11.51 20.16 -22.08
CA GLU A 318 11.46 21.44 -22.78
C GLU A 318 12.56 22.35 -22.23
N LYS A 319 13.21 23.08 -23.13
CA LYS A 319 14.27 24.03 -22.80
C LYS A 319 13.94 25.41 -23.37
N ASP A 320 14.36 26.45 -22.67
CA ASP A 320 14.29 27.82 -23.19
C ASP A 320 15.38 28.12 -24.24
N GLU A 321 15.45 29.37 -24.69
CA GLU A 321 16.41 29.83 -25.72
C GLU A 321 17.86 29.76 -25.22
N GLU A 322 18.06 29.90 -23.91
CA GLU A 322 19.33 29.80 -23.21
C GLU A 322 19.78 28.34 -23.00
N GLY A 323 18.86 27.38 -23.19
CA GLY A 323 19.10 25.95 -23.05
C GLY A 323 18.85 25.41 -21.65
N ASP A 324 18.27 26.22 -20.76
CA ASP A 324 17.88 25.83 -19.42
C ASP A 324 16.59 24.99 -19.46
N ILE A 325 16.52 23.98 -18.59
CA ILE A 325 15.37 23.08 -18.54
C ILE A 325 14.19 23.78 -17.86
N ILE A 326 13.09 23.95 -18.58
CA ILE A 326 11.88 24.61 -18.09
C ILE A 326 10.71 23.64 -17.85
N THR A 327 10.73 22.47 -18.48
CA THR A 327 9.74 21.40 -18.28
C THR A 327 10.42 20.03 -18.22
N VAL A 328 9.98 19.19 -17.29
CA VAL A 328 10.40 17.78 -17.16
C VAL A 328 9.16 16.93 -16.93
N GLU A 329 8.98 15.91 -17.76
CA GLU A 329 7.97 14.86 -17.56
C GLU A 329 8.64 13.49 -17.64
N LEU A 330 8.47 12.69 -16.58
CA LEU A 330 8.92 11.30 -16.55
C LEU A 330 7.97 10.47 -17.41
N ASN A 331 8.51 9.73 -18.38
CA ASN A 331 7.74 8.96 -19.36
C ASN A 331 8.18 7.48 -19.45
N SER A 332 8.88 6.99 -18.43
CA SER A 332 9.16 5.57 -18.21
C SER A 332 9.01 5.21 -16.74
N VAL A 333 8.67 3.96 -16.44
CA VAL A 333 8.51 3.47 -15.06
C VAL A 333 9.85 3.57 -14.32
N GLU A 334 10.93 3.23 -15.01
CA GLU A 334 12.32 3.30 -14.56
C GLU A 334 12.66 4.73 -14.09
N ASN A 335 12.31 5.75 -14.87
CA ASN A 335 12.56 7.15 -14.48
C ASN A 335 11.71 7.59 -13.29
N TYR A 336 10.48 7.11 -13.14
CA TYR A 336 9.72 7.32 -11.89
C TYR A 336 10.45 6.69 -10.68
N ILE A 337 10.96 5.47 -10.83
CA ILE A 337 11.66 4.77 -9.74
C ILE A 337 12.95 5.50 -9.38
N LYS A 338 13.78 5.85 -10.37
CA LYS A 338 15.01 6.64 -10.21
C LYS A 338 14.76 7.96 -9.48
N TYR A 339 13.71 8.69 -9.87
CA TYR A 339 13.28 9.90 -9.18
C TYR A 339 13.01 9.63 -7.70
N TYR A 340 12.25 8.58 -7.38
CA TYR A 340 11.86 8.28 -5.99
C TYR A 340 13.01 7.74 -5.14
N VAL A 341 13.87 6.88 -5.68
CA VAL A 341 15.05 6.36 -4.99
C VAL A 341 15.98 7.52 -4.63
N THR A 342 16.30 8.38 -5.60
CA THR A 342 17.16 9.56 -5.39
C THR A 342 16.51 10.53 -4.39
N SER A 343 15.21 10.79 -4.52
CA SER A 343 14.47 11.65 -3.59
C SER A 343 14.48 11.13 -2.15
N LEU A 344 14.38 9.82 -1.95
CA LEU A 344 14.46 9.23 -0.61
C LEU A 344 15.86 9.39 -0.02
N ALA A 345 16.90 9.10 -0.81
CA ALA A 345 18.28 9.23 -0.39
C ALA A 345 18.64 10.68 -0.01
N ALA A 346 18.26 11.66 -0.85
CA ALA A 346 18.48 13.08 -0.58
C ALA A 346 17.80 13.52 0.73
N LYS A 347 16.52 13.18 0.92
CA LYS A 347 15.78 13.50 2.16
C LYS A 347 16.38 12.85 3.40
N ALA A 348 16.90 11.62 3.28
CA ALA A 348 17.57 10.95 4.40
C ALA A 348 18.85 11.69 4.80
N LEU A 349 19.66 12.11 3.82
CA LEU A 349 20.87 12.89 4.07
C LEU A 349 20.56 14.24 4.75
N GLU A 350 19.54 14.96 4.28
CA GLU A 350 19.10 16.22 4.89
C GLU A 350 18.68 16.07 6.36
N ARG A 351 18.08 14.92 6.72
CA ARG A 351 17.65 14.61 8.08
C ARG A 351 18.77 14.09 8.98
N GLY A 352 19.97 13.87 8.44
CA GLY A 352 21.09 13.23 9.14
C GLY A 352 20.88 11.73 9.35
N GLU A 353 19.96 11.11 8.62
CA GLU A 353 19.67 9.68 8.61
C GLU A 353 20.78 8.96 7.80
N THR A 354 21.88 8.67 8.49
CA THR A 354 23.12 8.10 7.91
C THR A 354 23.15 6.58 7.88
N GLY A 355 22.05 5.91 8.26
CA GLY A 355 21.95 4.46 8.21
C GLY A 355 22.03 3.96 6.77
N LYS A 356 22.77 2.88 6.52
CA LYS A 356 22.76 2.26 5.18
C LYS A 356 21.41 1.57 4.97
N ILE A 357 20.74 1.88 3.87
CA ILE A 357 19.53 1.15 3.46
C ILE A 357 19.97 -0.28 3.10
N ARG A 358 19.52 -1.27 3.88
CA ARG A 358 19.85 -2.70 3.65
C ARG A 358 18.66 -3.52 3.19
N SER A 359 17.46 -3.05 3.49
CA SER A 359 16.22 -3.71 3.14
C SER A 359 15.27 -2.69 2.55
N VAL A 360 14.63 -3.06 1.45
CA VAL A 360 13.64 -2.25 0.75
C VAL A 360 12.33 -3.00 0.78
N VAL A 361 11.28 -2.35 1.26
CA VAL A 361 9.91 -2.85 1.23
C VAL A 361 9.17 -2.17 0.09
N LEU A 362 8.67 -2.99 -0.84
CA LEU A 362 7.83 -2.55 -1.95
C LEU A 362 6.36 -2.57 -1.53
N GLY A 363 5.90 -1.47 -0.93
CA GLY A 363 4.57 -1.29 -0.35
C GLY A 363 3.46 -0.95 -1.36
N CYS A 364 3.58 -1.44 -2.59
CA CYS A 364 2.53 -1.43 -3.62
C CYS A 364 2.67 -2.70 -4.46
N THR A 365 1.55 -3.33 -4.82
CA THR A 365 1.54 -4.59 -5.57
C THR A 365 2.04 -4.46 -7.01
N HIS A 366 2.15 -3.24 -7.54
CA HIS A 366 2.71 -2.96 -8.86
C HIS A 366 4.25 -2.97 -8.87
N TYR A 367 4.88 -2.59 -7.75
CA TYR A 367 6.32 -2.30 -7.71
C TYR A 367 7.22 -3.54 -7.87
N PRO A 368 6.84 -4.75 -7.39
CA PRO A 368 7.63 -5.96 -7.63
C PRO A 368 7.88 -6.29 -9.11
N LEU A 369 7.07 -5.76 -10.04
CA LEU A 369 7.31 -5.93 -11.48
C LEU A 369 8.61 -5.26 -11.96
N PHE A 370 9.12 -4.30 -11.19
CA PHE A 370 10.32 -3.51 -11.47
C PHE A 370 11.31 -3.57 -10.31
N GLU A 371 11.36 -4.70 -9.57
CA GLU A 371 12.19 -4.84 -8.36
C GLU A 371 13.67 -4.45 -8.60
N GLN A 372 14.23 -4.78 -9.77
CA GLN A 372 15.63 -4.50 -10.09
C GLN A 372 15.94 -3.01 -10.15
N GLU A 373 14.96 -2.17 -10.51
CA GLU A 373 15.15 -0.71 -10.63
C GLU A 373 15.20 -0.01 -9.27
N PHE A 374 14.76 -0.68 -8.19
CA PHE A 374 14.84 -0.15 -6.82
C PHE A 374 16.17 -0.46 -6.12
N ARG A 375 17.05 -1.27 -6.75
CA ARG A 375 18.33 -1.71 -6.19
C ARG A 375 19.43 -0.73 -6.56
#